data_AF-A0A8S0ZIL7-F1
#
_entry.id   AF-A0A8S0ZIL7-F1
#
_cell.length_a   1.000
_cell.length_b   1.000
_cell.length_c   1.000
_cell.angle_alpha   90.00
_cell.angle_beta   90.00
_cell.angle_gamma   90.00
#
_symmetry.space_group_name_H-M   'P 1'
#
loop_
_entity.id
_entity.type
_entity.pdbx_description
1 polymer ?
#
loop_
_entity_poly.entity_id
_entity_poly.type
_entity_poly.pdbx_seq_one_letter_code
_entity_poly.pdbx_strand_id
1 'polypeptide(L)'
;MSPDGCNCSSIGAESNVCDIRTGQCRCKQHVSGRACDTCEEGYWGLQLGGCRRCACGSGASACDPVTGACACAEGVGGAQCDTCLPGYYGFGPAGCLPCPVCTDGKVCSPHSGRCVCPGGSMGAGCRQCAKGYWAMGTTCRPCSCGPGAVSNTCDVHTGQCKCKAGWEGATCNQCSRGYYGPKCLRCQCHVPGTIGCVDGVCECDHWGRCPCKDNVVGVQCDACLEGTFGLSADNPSGCTACFCFGRVSKCSQATLARAAVHAAAPLHITLQRANHHVITTMDQDSLLAIHTHSSDATISLPWPPVPVYVELDKRFVGDRVTSYGGSLRFRVEEEGGTELSREVLAKFPLVRLYTKSIVLEFFERIPIINGTHSVRFHESLWMVRGRGVASRSALMLALRRLDKILIRVTTRAPTHQEHVHAL
;
A
#
# COMPACT_ATOMS: atom_id res chain seq x y z
N MET A 1 61.25 89.72 -27.25
CA MET A 1 60.10 88.97 -27.77
C MET A 1 59.84 87.84 -26.77
N SER A 2 58.91 87.86 -25.81
CA SER A 2 57.74 88.72 -25.49
C SER A 2 57.85 89.30 -24.05
N PRO A 3 57.11 90.37 -23.66
CA PRO A 3 57.31 91.10 -22.40
C PRO A 3 56.28 90.78 -21.29
N ASP A 4 55.93 89.51 -21.10
CA ASP A 4 55.02 89.07 -20.01
C ASP A 4 55.74 88.01 -19.16
N GLY A 5 55.65 88.15 -17.83
CA GLY A 5 56.35 87.29 -16.87
C GLY A 5 56.02 85.79 -17.02
N CYS A 6 56.77 84.95 -16.31
CA CYS A 6 56.70 83.47 -16.37
C CYS A 6 55.31 82.84 -16.09
N ASN A 7 54.31 83.64 -15.68
CA ASN A 7 52.95 83.24 -15.34
C ASN A 7 52.89 82.03 -14.42
N CYS A 8 53.80 81.96 -13.45
CA CYS A 8 53.81 80.90 -12.45
C CYS A 8 52.67 81.14 -11.45
N SER A 9 51.97 80.06 -11.10
CA SER A 9 50.88 80.06 -10.10
C SER A 9 51.36 80.63 -8.77
N SER A 10 50.69 81.67 -8.28
CA SER A 10 51.01 82.32 -7.00
C SER A 10 50.81 81.40 -5.79
N ILE A 11 49.98 80.37 -5.94
CA ILE A 11 49.69 79.38 -4.89
C ILE A 11 50.55 78.11 -5.04
N GLY A 12 50.84 77.68 -6.27
CA GLY A 12 51.50 76.40 -6.56
C GLY A 12 53.00 76.47 -6.90
N ALA A 13 53.54 77.64 -7.26
CA ALA A 13 54.97 77.84 -7.49
C ALA A 13 55.69 78.43 -6.27
N GLU A 14 56.98 78.15 -6.13
CA GLU A 14 57.84 78.73 -5.07
C GLU A 14 58.11 80.22 -5.31
N SER A 15 58.18 80.63 -6.58
CA SER A 15 58.38 82.01 -7.02
C SER A 15 57.92 82.19 -8.47
N ASN A 16 57.80 83.43 -8.94
CA ASN A 16 57.45 83.73 -10.34
C ASN A 16 58.67 83.69 -11.29
N VAL A 17 59.63 82.80 -11.01
CA VAL A 17 60.85 82.59 -11.79
C VAL A 17 60.76 81.24 -12.50
N CYS A 18 60.97 81.23 -13.81
CA CYS A 18 60.94 80.05 -14.65
C CYS A 18 62.25 79.85 -15.41
N ASP A 19 62.49 78.61 -15.86
CA ASP A 19 63.63 78.28 -16.70
C ASP A 19 63.57 79.02 -18.04
N ILE A 20 64.68 79.64 -18.43
CA ILE A 20 64.75 80.53 -19.60
C ILE A 20 64.57 79.83 -20.95
N ARG A 21 64.71 78.49 -21.02
CA ARG A 21 64.59 77.73 -22.28
C ARG A 21 63.28 76.95 -22.38
N THR A 22 62.82 76.39 -21.28
CA THR A 22 61.62 75.54 -21.21
C THR A 22 60.39 76.31 -20.71
N GLY A 23 60.60 77.42 -20.02
CA GLY A 23 59.53 78.19 -19.39
C GLY A 23 58.89 77.47 -18.20
N GLN A 24 59.56 76.47 -17.62
CA GLN A 24 59.08 75.68 -16.48
C GLN A 24 59.28 76.44 -15.17
N CYS A 25 58.21 76.62 -14.40
CA CYS A 25 58.25 77.19 -13.06
C CYS A 25 58.71 76.17 -12.01
N ARG A 26 59.30 76.65 -10.90
CA ARG A 26 59.67 75.80 -9.76
C ARG A 26 58.43 75.54 -8.89
N CYS A 27 57.93 74.31 -8.95
CA CYS A 27 56.68 73.93 -8.29
C CYS A 27 56.90 73.53 -6.83
N LYS A 28 55.91 73.83 -5.98
CA LYS A 28 55.84 73.35 -4.60
C LYS A 28 55.58 71.84 -4.58
N GLN A 29 55.75 71.23 -3.40
CA GLN A 29 55.54 69.79 -3.22
C GLN A 29 54.18 69.35 -3.77
N HIS A 30 54.20 68.30 -4.59
CA HIS A 30 53.01 67.67 -5.16
C HIS A 30 52.21 68.52 -6.15
N VAL A 31 52.87 69.53 -6.74
CA VAL A 31 52.33 70.39 -7.78
C VAL A 31 53.16 70.20 -9.06
N SER A 32 52.48 70.09 -10.20
CA SER A 32 53.03 69.82 -11.53
C SER A 32 52.52 70.85 -12.56
N GLY A 33 52.95 70.69 -13.81
CA GLY A 33 52.57 71.59 -14.92
C GLY A 33 53.57 72.73 -15.12
N ARG A 34 53.57 73.32 -16.32
CA ARG A 34 54.53 74.39 -16.69
C ARG A 34 54.43 75.59 -15.77
N ALA A 35 53.21 75.98 -15.41
CA ALA A 35 52.90 77.10 -14.53
C ALA A 35 52.72 76.69 -13.06
N CYS A 36 52.93 75.43 -12.69
CA CYS A 36 52.65 74.89 -11.35
C CYS A 36 51.19 75.11 -10.91
N ASP A 37 50.26 74.90 -11.83
CA ASP A 37 48.83 75.13 -11.69
C ASP A 37 48.01 73.83 -11.56
N THR A 38 48.65 72.66 -11.69
CA THR A 38 48.00 71.34 -11.58
C THR A 38 48.62 70.52 -10.46
N CYS A 39 47.86 69.63 -9.82
CA CYS A 39 48.45 68.69 -8.85
C CYS A 39 49.20 67.55 -9.55
N GLU A 40 50.20 66.97 -8.88
CA GLU A 40 50.79 65.69 -9.29
C GLU A 40 49.76 64.55 -9.24
N GLU A 41 49.96 63.50 -10.03
CA GLU A 41 49.11 62.31 -10.00
C GLU A 41 49.07 61.71 -8.57
N GLY A 42 47.87 61.41 -8.08
CA GLY A 42 47.66 60.98 -6.69
C GLY A 42 47.54 62.11 -5.66
N TYR A 43 47.45 63.38 -6.09
CA TYR A 43 47.20 64.54 -5.24
C TYR A 43 46.08 65.45 -5.79
N TRP A 44 45.42 66.19 -4.92
CA TRP A 44 44.28 67.05 -5.25
C TRP A 44 44.21 68.32 -4.39
N GLY A 45 43.42 69.29 -4.83
CA GLY A 45 43.06 70.48 -4.07
C GLY A 45 44.22 71.45 -3.87
N LEU A 46 44.69 72.08 -4.95
CA LEU A 46 45.80 73.04 -4.92
C LEU A 46 45.51 74.21 -3.97
N GLN A 47 46.34 74.35 -2.93
CA GLN A 47 46.26 75.41 -1.92
C GLN A 47 47.62 76.09 -1.73
N LEU A 48 47.70 77.12 -0.88
CA LEU A 48 48.92 77.91 -0.62
C LEU A 48 50.15 77.06 -0.19
N GLY A 49 49.90 75.86 0.34
CA GLY A 49 50.91 74.89 0.78
C GLY A 49 51.16 73.70 -0.17
N GLY A 50 50.62 73.71 -1.40
CA GLY A 50 50.71 72.59 -2.36
C GLY A 50 49.42 71.76 -2.43
N CYS A 51 49.52 70.52 -2.93
CA CYS A 51 48.38 69.60 -3.08
C CYS A 51 48.37 68.50 -2.01
N ARG A 52 47.18 67.98 -1.69
CA ARG A 52 46.96 66.93 -0.68
C ARG A 52 46.87 65.55 -1.33
N ARG A 53 47.44 64.52 -0.70
CA ARG A 53 47.37 63.14 -1.21
C ARG A 53 45.91 62.66 -1.31
N CYS A 54 45.58 61.96 -2.39
CA CYS A 54 44.31 61.25 -2.54
C CYS A 54 44.12 60.24 -1.39
N ALA A 55 42.94 60.21 -0.78
CA ALA A 55 42.60 59.28 0.30
C ALA A 55 41.76 58.10 -0.23
N CYS A 56 42.21 57.51 -1.34
CA CYS A 56 41.54 56.38 -1.98
C CYS A 56 42.16 55.05 -1.53
N GLY A 57 41.32 54.02 -1.42
CA GLY A 57 41.71 52.64 -1.21
C GLY A 57 42.23 51.97 -2.49
N SER A 58 42.55 50.69 -2.39
CA SER A 58 43.16 49.92 -3.49
C SER A 58 42.29 49.72 -4.73
N GLY A 59 41.01 50.12 -4.67
CA GLY A 59 40.07 50.06 -5.79
C GLY A 59 40.02 51.31 -6.66
N ALA A 60 40.94 52.27 -6.47
CA ALA A 60 41.11 53.43 -7.36
C ALA A 60 42.61 53.72 -7.57
N SER A 61 42.98 54.05 -8.82
CA SER A 61 44.36 54.42 -9.18
C SER A 61 44.63 55.92 -9.09
N ALA A 62 43.60 56.75 -9.20
CA ALA A 62 43.70 58.21 -9.16
C ALA A 62 42.46 58.84 -8.51
N CYS A 63 42.56 60.12 -8.16
CA CYS A 63 41.41 60.94 -7.75
C CYS A 63 41.35 62.22 -8.57
N ASP A 64 40.17 62.82 -8.61
CA ASP A 64 39.92 64.09 -9.26
C ASP A 64 40.80 65.20 -8.64
N PRO A 65 41.61 65.92 -9.43
CA PRO A 65 42.61 66.85 -8.91
C PRO A 65 42.02 68.11 -8.25
N VAL A 66 40.71 68.36 -8.41
CA VAL A 66 40.02 69.54 -7.86
C VAL A 66 39.20 69.17 -6.62
N THR A 67 38.40 68.11 -6.71
CA THR A 67 37.42 67.70 -5.69
C THR A 67 37.94 66.60 -4.76
N GLY A 68 38.98 65.86 -5.17
CA GLY A 68 39.50 64.71 -4.43
C GLY A 68 38.66 63.44 -4.54
N ALA A 69 37.60 63.45 -5.38
CA ALA A 69 36.75 62.28 -5.58
C ALA A 69 37.54 61.14 -6.25
N CYS A 70 37.52 59.95 -5.65
CA CYS A 70 38.24 58.80 -6.17
C CYS A 70 37.63 58.26 -7.46
N ALA A 71 38.47 57.96 -8.45
CA ALA A 71 38.04 57.29 -9.68
C ALA A 71 38.00 55.77 -9.44
N CYS A 72 36.87 55.26 -8.94
CA CYS A 72 36.72 53.84 -8.63
C CYS A 72 36.81 52.95 -9.89
N ALA A 73 37.48 51.81 -9.76
CA ALA A 73 37.48 50.75 -10.75
C ALA A 73 36.08 50.15 -10.95
N GLU A 74 35.87 49.45 -12.06
CA GLU A 74 34.58 48.85 -12.39
C GLU A 74 34.07 47.94 -11.26
N GLY A 75 32.80 48.12 -10.88
CA GLY A 75 32.16 47.35 -9.80
C GLY A 75 32.57 47.74 -8.38
N VAL A 76 33.45 48.73 -8.21
CA VAL A 76 33.91 49.24 -6.91
C VAL A 76 33.19 50.55 -6.57
N GLY A 77 32.87 50.75 -5.30
CA GLY A 77 32.24 51.95 -4.78
C GLY A 77 32.62 52.24 -3.33
N GLY A 78 31.89 53.18 -2.73
CA GLY A 78 32.24 53.78 -1.44
C GLY A 78 33.07 55.05 -1.61
N ALA A 79 33.14 55.88 -0.57
CA ALA A 79 33.84 57.17 -0.62
C ALA A 79 35.36 57.03 -0.88
N GLN A 80 35.92 55.86 -0.56
CA GLN A 80 37.33 55.54 -0.77
C GLN A 80 37.54 54.42 -1.80
N CYS A 81 36.50 53.98 -2.53
CA CYS A 81 36.61 52.86 -3.48
C CYS A 81 37.17 51.58 -2.84
N ASP A 82 36.65 51.21 -1.68
CA ASP A 82 37.11 50.11 -0.83
C ASP A 82 36.05 49.00 -0.66
N THR A 83 34.90 49.12 -1.33
CA THR A 83 33.79 48.15 -1.25
C THR A 83 33.25 47.84 -2.64
N CYS A 84 32.70 46.63 -2.82
CA CYS A 84 32.00 46.30 -4.06
C CYS A 84 30.62 46.95 -4.10
N LEU A 85 30.22 47.46 -5.26
CA LEU A 85 28.87 47.92 -5.52
C LEU A 85 27.86 46.76 -5.46
N PRO A 86 26.56 47.03 -5.19
CA PRO A 86 25.53 46.01 -5.30
C PRO A 86 25.56 45.32 -6.66
N GLY A 87 25.61 43.99 -6.67
CA GLY A 87 25.76 43.20 -7.90
C GLY A 87 27.20 42.84 -8.26
N TYR A 88 28.18 43.17 -7.42
CA TYR A 88 29.59 42.78 -7.56
C TYR A 88 30.14 42.12 -6.28
N TYR A 89 31.19 41.31 -6.41
CA TYR A 89 31.84 40.61 -5.30
C TYR A 89 33.35 40.43 -5.51
N GLY A 90 34.05 40.05 -4.44
CA GLY A 90 35.44 39.62 -4.50
C GLY A 90 36.41 40.77 -4.74
N PHE A 91 36.37 41.78 -3.87
CA PHE A 91 37.25 42.95 -3.93
C PHE A 91 38.73 42.55 -4.01
N GLY A 92 39.43 43.02 -5.04
CA GLY A 92 40.85 42.77 -5.27
C GLY A 92 41.53 43.92 -6.03
N PRO A 93 42.81 43.78 -6.39
CA PRO A 93 43.60 44.82 -7.04
C PRO A 93 43.09 45.21 -8.45
N ALA A 94 42.25 44.38 -9.07
CA ALA A 94 41.60 44.66 -10.36
C ALA A 94 40.15 45.19 -10.23
N GLY A 95 39.67 45.45 -9.01
CA GLY A 95 38.29 45.86 -8.74
C GLY A 95 37.42 44.72 -8.21
N CYS A 96 36.13 44.70 -8.59
CA CYS A 96 35.17 43.66 -8.19
C CYS A 96 34.59 42.93 -9.41
N LEU A 97 34.25 41.64 -9.24
CA LEU A 97 33.65 40.81 -10.28
C LEU A 97 32.13 40.88 -10.25
N PRO A 98 31.43 40.85 -11.40
CA PRO A 98 29.98 40.83 -11.42
C PRO A 98 29.41 39.57 -10.77
N CYS A 99 28.33 39.70 -10.01
CA CYS A 99 27.61 38.59 -9.40
C CYS A 99 27.10 37.61 -10.47
N PRO A 100 27.06 36.29 -10.17
CA PRO A 100 26.36 35.33 -11.02
C PRO A 100 24.85 35.62 -11.06
N VAL A 101 24.18 35.14 -12.11
CA VAL A 101 22.72 35.29 -12.26
C VAL A 101 21.99 34.53 -11.14
N CYS A 102 21.47 35.28 -10.16
CA CYS A 102 20.54 34.78 -9.15
C CYS A 102 19.10 34.96 -9.67
N THR A 103 18.20 34.00 -9.44
CA THR A 103 16.77 34.15 -9.78
C THR A 103 16.14 35.32 -9.01
N ASP A 104 15.12 35.95 -9.62
CA ASP A 104 14.31 37.05 -9.05
C ASP A 104 15.10 38.09 -8.24
N GLY A 105 15.97 38.83 -8.93
CA GLY A 105 16.37 40.19 -8.53
C GLY A 105 17.08 40.30 -7.17
N LYS A 106 18.03 39.42 -6.82
CA LYS A 106 18.77 39.54 -5.55
C LYS A 106 20.30 39.44 -5.64
N VAL A 107 20.87 40.22 -4.72
CA VAL A 107 22.28 40.49 -4.42
C VAL A 107 23.04 39.22 -4.02
N CYS A 108 24.22 39.00 -4.60
CA CYS A 108 25.14 37.98 -4.13
C CYS A 108 25.99 38.52 -2.97
N SER A 109 26.52 37.62 -2.13
CA SER A 109 27.41 38.01 -1.04
C SER A 109 28.64 38.75 -1.59
N PRO A 110 28.96 39.96 -1.10
CA PRO A 110 30.05 40.80 -1.65
C PRO A 110 31.44 40.18 -1.45
N HIS A 111 31.58 39.19 -0.56
CA HIS A 111 32.86 38.51 -0.32
C HIS A 111 32.99 37.20 -1.09
N SER A 112 31.89 36.44 -1.23
CA SER A 112 31.95 35.06 -1.73
C SER A 112 31.26 34.84 -3.06
N GLY A 113 30.52 35.82 -3.59
CA GLY A 113 29.78 35.70 -4.84
C GLY A 113 28.57 34.76 -4.77
N ARG A 114 28.25 34.21 -3.59
CA ARG A 114 27.15 33.24 -3.42
C ARG A 114 25.81 33.97 -3.34
N CYS A 115 24.81 33.50 -4.09
CA CYS A 115 23.45 34.05 -4.02
C CYS A 115 22.86 33.95 -2.61
N VAL A 116 22.15 34.99 -2.18
CA VAL A 116 21.38 35.00 -0.93
C VAL A 116 19.95 34.56 -1.23
N CYS A 117 19.61 33.32 -0.85
CA CYS A 117 18.37 32.67 -1.26
C CYS A 117 17.18 32.98 -0.33
N PRO A 118 16.07 33.55 -0.84
CA PRO A 118 14.87 33.83 -0.04
C PRO A 118 13.95 32.60 0.10
N GLY A 119 13.07 32.61 1.10
CA GLY A 119 11.90 31.71 1.13
C GLY A 119 12.23 30.22 1.23
N GLY A 120 13.34 29.85 1.86
CA GLY A 120 13.75 28.44 1.98
C GLY A 120 14.27 27.83 0.67
N SER A 121 14.64 28.65 -0.32
CA SER A 121 15.40 28.19 -1.49
C SER A 121 16.90 28.04 -1.18
N MET A 122 17.60 27.21 -1.95
CA MET A 122 19.03 26.94 -1.84
C MET A 122 19.64 26.52 -3.19
N GLY A 123 20.94 26.26 -3.19
CA GLY A 123 21.70 25.84 -4.38
C GLY A 123 22.12 27.02 -5.27
N ALA A 124 22.80 26.70 -6.36
CA ALA A 124 23.25 27.68 -7.34
C ALA A 124 22.06 28.43 -7.94
N GLY A 125 22.05 29.76 -7.81
CA GLY A 125 20.94 30.59 -8.28
C GLY A 125 19.61 30.30 -7.60
N CYS A 126 19.58 29.72 -6.40
CA CYS A 126 18.38 29.56 -5.56
C CYS A 126 17.22 28.78 -6.21
N ARG A 127 17.55 27.77 -7.03
CA ARG A 127 16.55 26.97 -7.78
C ARG A 127 16.08 25.70 -7.06
N GLN A 128 16.71 25.33 -5.94
CA GLN A 128 16.38 24.13 -5.19
C GLN A 128 15.69 24.51 -3.89
N CYS A 129 14.82 23.65 -3.37
CA CYS A 129 14.22 23.88 -2.06
C CYS A 129 15.07 23.28 -0.95
N ALA A 130 15.17 24.00 0.16
CA ALA A 130 15.88 23.56 1.34
C ALA A 130 15.17 22.38 2.00
N LYS A 131 15.90 21.63 2.84
CA LYS A 131 15.30 20.57 3.65
C LYS A 131 14.16 21.14 4.50
N GLY A 132 13.00 20.49 4.46
CA GLY A 132 11.79 21.00 5.10
C GLY A 132 10.97 21.93 4.20
N TYR A 133 11.31 22.06 2.92
CA TYR A 133 10.54 22.75 1.89
C TYR A 133 10.37 21.85 0.66
N TRP A 134 9.31 22.08 -0.10
CA TRP A 134 9.03 21.40 -1.36
C TRP A 134 8.63 22.41 -2.45
N ALA A 135 8.85 22.03 -3.70
CA ALA A 135 8.68 22.87 -4.86
C ALA A 135 7.21 22.95 -5.28
N MET A 136 6.67 24.16 -5.33
CA MET A 136 5.36 24.48 -5.90
C MET A 136 5.57 25.51 -7.01
N GLY A 137 5.77 25.03 -8.25
CA GLY A 137 6.17 25.87 -9.37
C GLY A 137 7.57 26.45 -9.17
N THR A 138 7.70 27.79 -9.15
CA THR A 138 8.97 28.50 -8.94
C THR A 138 9.25 28.85 -7.48
N THR A 139 8.34 28.49 -6.55
CA THR A 139 8.44 28.85 -5.13
C THR A 139 8.63 27.62 -4.25
N CYS A 140 9.31 27.81 -3.13
CA CYS A 140 9.50 26.78 -2.11
C CYS A 140 8.48 26.97 -0.98
N ARG A 141 7.67 25.95 -0.71
CA ARG A 141 6.69 25.96 0.37
C ARG A 141 7.17 25.09 1.52
N PRO A 142 7.04 25.51 2.79
CA PRO A 142 7.44 24.68 3.92
C PRO A 142 6.59 23.41 4.00
N CYS A 143 7.22 22.29 4.38
CA CYS A 143 6.55 21.05 4.73
C CYS A 143 5.63 21.29 5.94
N SER A 144 4.42 20.75 5.88
CA SER A 144 3.42 20.82 6.96
C SER A 144 3.03 19.40 7.39
N CYS A 145 4.01 18.62 7.82
CA CYS A 145 3.79 17.26 8.26
C CYS A 145 3.10 17.24 9.63
N GLY A 146 2.08 16.40 9.77
CA GLY A 146 1.29 16.20 10.97
C GLY A 146 1.98 15.31 12.02
N PRO A 147 1.27 15.02 13.13
CA PRO A 147 1.84 14.28 14.28
C PRO A 147 2.24 12.84 13.94
N GLY A 148 1.61 12.26 12.91
CA GLY A 148 1.90 10.94 12.39
C GLY A 148 3.19 10.83 11.59
N ALA A 149 3.84 11.94 11.26
CA ALA A 149 5.08 11.91 10.49
C ALA A 149 6.29 11.53 11.34
N VAL A 150 7.28 10.88 10.70
CA VAL A 150 8.57 10.54 11.33
C VAL A 150 9.38 11.81 11.64
N SER A 151 9.30 12.82 10.77
CA SER A 151 9.90 14.14 10.96
C SER A 151 9.16 15.16 10.11
N ASN A 152 9.38 16.46 10.31
CA ASN A 152 8.85 17.51 9.44
C ASN A 152 9.68 17.68 8.15
N THR A 153 10.05 16.57 7.52
CA THR A 153 10.72 16.53 6.21
C THR A 153 9.79 15.84 5.21
N CYS A 154 9.58 16.46 4.07
CA CYS A 154 8.76 15.96 2.99
C CYS A 154 9.56 15.82 1.70
N ASP A 155 9.01 15.07 0.75
CA ASP A 155 9.56 14.95 -0.59
C ASP A 155 9.60 16.30 -1.31
N VAL A 156 10.73 16.62 -1.95
CA VAL A 156 11.01 17.95 -2.49
C VAL A 156 10.10 18.30 -3.68
N HIS A 157 9.54 17.32 -4.38
CA HIS A 157 8.72 17.55 -5.58
C HIS A 157 7.22 17.42 -5.31
N THR A 158 6.84 16.48 -4.44
CA THR A 158 5.44 16.15 -4.16
C THR A 158 4.92 16.74 -2.85
N GLY A 159 5.83 17.14 -1.94
CA GLY A 159 5.46 17.58 -0.60
C GLY A 159 4.99 16.45 0.32
N GLN A 160 5.14 15.18 -0.08
CA GLN A 160 4.69 14.03 0.69
C GLN A 160 5.60 13.74 1.90
N CYS A 161 4.99 13.65 3.08
CA CYS A 161 5.65 13.30 4.33
C CYS A 161 5.80 11.78 4.50
N LYS A 162 6.83 11.37 5.25
CA LYS A 162 7.00 9.96 5.64
C LYS A 162 6.20 9.66 6.91
N CYS A 163 5.17 8.83 6.78
CA CYS A 163 4.26 8.50 7.89
C CYS A 163 4.78 7.33 8.73
N LYS A 164 4.49 7.38 10.04
CA LYS A 164 4.66 6.25 10.97
C LYS A 164 3.59 5.18 10.68
N ALA A 165 3.83 3.96 11.17
CA ALA A 165 2.84 2.89 11.09
C ALA A 165 1.50 3.35 11.73
N GLY A 166 0.39 3.09 11.04
CA GLY A 166 -0.94 3.51 11.47
C GLY A 166 -1.40 4.87 10.94
N TRP A 167 -0.53 5.63 10.28
CA TRP A 167 -0.85 6.95 9.73
C TRP A 167 -0.76 6.96 8.21
N GLU A 168 -1.60 7.75 7.55
CA GLU A 168 -1.65 7.91 6.10
C GLU A 168 -1.95 9.36 5.68
N GLY A 169 -1.99 9.57 4.36
CA GLY A 169 -2.17 10.87 3.72
C GLY A 169 -0.86 11.60 3.47
N ALA A 170 -0.89 12.62 2.59
CA ALA A 170 0.30 13.37 2.19
C ALA A 170 1.02 14.06 3.37
N THR A 171 0.26 14.45 4.40
CA THR A 171 0.78 15.10 5.61
C THR A 171 0.76 14.19 6.84
N CYS A 172 0.39 12.92 6.75
CA CYS A 172 0.34 11.99 7.89
C CYS A 172 -0.56 12.50 9.04
N ASN A 173 -1.75 13.00 8.70
CA ASN A 173 -2.74 13.53 9.63
C ASN A 173 -4.00 12.66 9.77
N GLN A 174 -4.07 11.56 9.03
CA GLN A 174 -5.18 10.61 9.04
C GLN A 174 -4.68 9.24 9.48
N CYS A 175 -5.56 8.46 10.09
CA CYS A 175 -5.24 7.08 10.43
C CYS A 175 -5.40 6.20 9.22
N SER A 176 -4.44 5.31 9.00
CA SER A 176 -4.56 4.29 7.97
C SER A 176 -5.68 3.31 8.28
N ARG A 177 -6.18 2.62 7.26
CA ARG A 177 -7.19 1.56 7.40
C ARG A 177 -6.86 0.59 8.54
N GLY A 178 -7.83 0.36 9.43
CA GLY A 178 -7.67 -0.50 10.60
C GLY A 178 -6.98 0.16 11.80
N TYR A 179 -6.91 1.50 11.82
CA TYR A 179 -6.45 2.30 12.95
C TYR A 179 -7.49 3.37 13.31
N TYR A 180 -7.54 3.75 14.59
CA TYR A 180 -8.55 4.68 15.10
C TYR A 180 -8.02 5.65 16.16
N GLY A 181 -8.77 6.72 16.39
CA GLY A 181 -8.51 7.70 17.44
C GLY A 181 -7.34 8.65 17.17
N PRO A 182 -7.05 9.58 18.10
CA PRO A 182 -6.09 10.67 17.88
C PRO A 182 -4.64 10.22 17.81
N LYS A 183 -4.33 9.01 18.28
CA LYS A 183 -2.99 8.41 18.22
C LYS A 183 -2.87 7.33 17.13
N CYS A 184 -3.93 7.12 16.34
CA CYS A 184 -4.04 6.03 15.37
C CYS A 184 -3.58 4.70 15.98
N LEU A 185 -4.34 4.19 16.94
CA LEU A 185 -4.12 2.88 17.53
C LEU A 185 -4.73 1.80 16.63
N ARG A 186 -4.07 0.65 16.53
CA ARG A 186 -4.56 -0.46 15.70
C ARG A 186 -5.87 -1.00 16.28
N CYS A 187 -6.85 -1.23 15.41
CA CYS A 187 -8.07 -1.96 15.75
C CYS A 187 -7.71 -3.38 16.20
N GLN A 188 -8.18 -3.77 17.38
CA GLN A 188 -7.94 -5.11 17.95
C GLN A 188 -9.08 -6.07 17.62
N CYS A 189 -9.63 -5.97 16.41
CA CYS A 189 -10.75 -6.80 15.99
C CYS A 189 -10.31 -8.24 15.72
N HIS A 190 -11.07 -9.19 16.25
CA HIS A 190 -10.89 -10.59 15.99
C HIS A 190 -11.52 -10.93 14.63
N VAL A 191 -10.65 -11.21 13.64
CA VAL A 191 -11.04 -11.41 12.23
C VAL A 191 -12.20 -12.42 12.06
N PRO A 192 -12.19 -13.60 12.72
CA PRO A 192 -13.31 -14.54 12.65
C PRO A 192 -14.69 -13.98 13.02
N GLY A 193 -14.73 -13.01 13.93
CA GLY A 193 -15.96 -12.45 14.49
C GLY A 193 -16.36 -11.10 13.95
N THR A 194 -15.54 -10.49 13.10
CA THR A 194 -15.73 -9.12 12.61
C THR A 194 -16.19 -9.11 11.16
N ILE A 195 -17.08 -8.19 10.81
CA ILE A 195 -17.60 -8.01 9.45
C ILE A 195 -16.65 -7.10 8.64
N GLY A 196 -16.48 -7.40 7.35
CA GLY A 196 -15.83 -6.46 6.41
C GLY A 196 -14.31 -6.37 6.50
N CYS A 197 -13.64 -7.34 7.14
CA CYS A 197 -12.18 -7.39 7.13
C CYS A 197 -11.64 -7.75 5.74
N VAL A 198 -10.59 -7.05 5.29
CA VAL A 198 -9.91 -7.29 4.01
C VAL A 198 -8.44 -7.58 4.30
N ASP A 199 -7.91 -8.68 3.77
CA ASP A 199 -6.52 -9.14 3.98
C ASP A 199 -6.10 -9.19 5.47
N GLY A 200 -7.03 -9.56 6.35
CA GLY A 200 -6.80 -9.64 7.79
C GLY A 200 -6.78 -8.29 8.52
N VAL A 201 -7.05 -7.18 7.83
CA VAL A 201 -7.21 -5.84 8.41
C VAL A 201 -8.70 -5.52 8.55
N CYS A 202 -9.13 -5.23 9.77
CA CYS A 202 -10.52 -4.87 10.09
C CYS A 202 -10.59 -3.42 10.52
N GLU A 203 -11.66 -2.73 10.15
CA GLU A 203 -11.98 -1.39 10.62
C GLU A 203 -12.77 -1.43 11.93
N CYS A 204 -12.67 -0.35 12.69
CA CYS A 204 -13.39 -0.15 13.94
C CYS A 204 -13.83 1.31 14.04
N ASP A 205 -14.78 1.59 14.92
CA ASP A 205 -15.24 2.95 15.15
C ASP A 205 -14.17 3.82 15.86
N HIS A 206 -14.49 5.09 16.08
CA HIS A 206 -13.57 6.03 16.73
C HIS A 206 -13.31 5.74 18.22
N TRP A 207 -14.04 4.80 18.82
CA TRP A 207 -13.79 4.26 20.16
C TRP A 207 -13.10 2.89 20.14
N GLY A 208 -12.80 2.35 18.96
CA GLY A 208 -12.14 1.05 18.80
C GLY A 208 -13.09 -0.15 18.86
N ARG A 209 -14.41 0.05 18.77
CA ARG A 209 -15.39 -1.04 18.72
C ARG A 209 -15.49 -1.59 17.31
N CYS A 210 -15.42 -2.92 17.23
CA CYS A 210 -15.45 -3.65 15.98
C CYS A 210 -16.91 -4.00 15.58
N PRO A 211 -17.23 -3.99 14.29
CA PRO A 211 -18.54 -4.43 13.80
C PRO A 211 -18.63 -5.96 13.85
N CYS A 212 -19.25 -6.49 14.91
CA CYS A 212 -19.35 -7.94 15.11
C CYS A 212 -20.39 -8.60 14.20
N LYS A 213 -20.12 -9.85 13.81
CA LYS A 213 -21.10 -10.74 13.17
C LYS A 213 -22.24 -11.06 14.14
N ASP A 214 -23.39 -11.47 13.60
CA ASP A 214 -24.65 -11.61 14.36
C ASP A 214 -24.55 -12.39 15.68
N ASN A 215 -23.81 -13.51 15.70
CA ASN A 215 -23.69 -14.36 16.89
C ASN A 215 -22.40 -14.09 17.68
N VAL A 216 -21.81 -12.91 17.54
CA VAL A 216 -20.53 -12.54 18.15
C VAL A 216 -20.69 -11.25 18.93
N VAL A 217 -20.04 -11.18 20.09
CA VAL A 217 -20.10 -10.06 21.03
C VAL A 217 -18.72 -9.67 21.52
N GLY A 218 -18.65 -8.56 22.24
CA GLY A 218 -17.41 -7.97 22.75
C GLY A 218 -16.93 -6.79 21.91
N VAL A 219 -16.10 -5.93 22.49
CA VAL A 219 -15.52 -4.76 21.79
C VAL A 219 -14.66 -5.20 20.60
N GLN A 220 -14.02 -6.37 20.72
CA GLN A 220 -13.10 -6.95 19.76
C GLN A 220 -13.76 -8.06 18.91
N CYS A 221 -15.03 -8.39 19.12
CA CYS A 221 -15.72 -9.50 18.46
C CYS A 221 -15.03 -10.86 18.66
N ASP A 222 -14.54 -11.10 19.86
CA ASP A 222 -13.73 -12.24 20.27
C ASP A 222 -14.54 -13.31 21.04
N ALA A 223 -15.78 -13.01 21.43
CA ALA A 223 -16.63 -13.91 22.19
C ALA A 223 -17.92 -14.27 21.43
N CYS A 224 -18.38 -15.51 21.59
CA CYS A 224 -19.68 -15.92 21.07
C CYS A 224 -20.83 -15.36 21.94
N LEU A 225 -21.92 -14.97 21.29
CA LEU A 225 -23.17 -14.64 21.97
C LEU A 225 -23.67 -15.84 22.79
N GLU A 226 -24.34 -15.59 23.91
CA GLU A 226 -24.89 -16.65 24.77
C GLU A 226 -25.80 -17.59 23.98
N GLY A 227 -25.63 -18.91 24.17
CA GLY A 227 -26.34 -19.92 23.39
C GLY A 227 -25.75 -20.15 22.00
N THR A 228 -24.52 -19.69 21.72
CA THR A 228 -23.77 -19.98 20.50
C THR A 228 -22.33 -20.40 20.82
N PHE A 229 -21.65 -21.06 19.89
CA PHE A 229 -20.30 -21.59 20.10
C PHE A 229 -19.50 -21.65 18.79
N GLY A 230 -18.18 -21.85 18.89
CA GLY A 230 -17.34 -22.15 17.73
C GLY A 230 -17.11 -20.98 16.79
N LEU A 231 -16.51 -19.90 17.33
CA LEU A 231 -16.14 -18.72 16.56
C LEU A 231 -15.22 -19.10 15.37
N SER A 232 -15.67 -18.81 14.14
CA SER A 232 -14.97 -19.20 12.91
C SER A 232 -15.10 -18.14 11.81
N ALA A 233 -14.02 -17.93 11.06
CA ALA A 233 -14.03 -17.01 9.92
C ALA A 233 -14.96 -17.47 8.79
N ASP A 234 -15.01 -18.79 8.57
CA ASP A 234 -15.86 -19.44 7.55
C ASP A 234 -17.36 -19.37 7.89
N ASN A 235 -17.70 -19.06 9.15
CA ASN A 235 -19.09 -18.91 9.58
C ASN A 235 -19.54 -17.46 9.33
N PRO A 236 -20.56 -17.22 8.47
CA PRO A 236 -21.05 -15.86 8.18
C PRO A 236 -21.62 -15.16 9.43
N SER A 237 -22.18 -15.92 10.37
CA SER A 237 -22.68 -15.40 11.65
C SER A 237 -21.62 -15.43 12.76
N GLY A 238 -20.40 -15.90 12.46
CA GLY A 238 -19.26 -15.99 13.38
C GLY A 238 -19.33 -17.20 14.29
N CYS A 239 -20.38 -17.30 15.12
CA CYS A 239 -20.63 -18.46 15.98
C CYS A 239 -21.87 -19.25 15.54
N THR A 240 -21.87 -20.55 15.84
CA THR A 240 -22.97 -21.47 15.53
C THR A 240 -23.92 -21.56 16.73
N ALA A 241 -25.23 -21.42 16.49
CA ALA A 241 -26.21 -21.54 17.55
C ALA A 241 -26.21 -22.94 18.19
N CYS A 242 -26.44 -23.03 19.50
CA CYS A 242 -26.61 -24.28 20.20
C CYS A 242 -27.83 -25.04 19.68
N PHE A 243 -27.71 -26.36 19.56
CA PHE A 243 -28.85 -27.24 19.31
C PHE A 243 -28.72 -28.46 20.20
N CYS A 244 -29.35 -28.38 21.36
CA CYS A 244 -29.28 -29.41 22.39
C CYS A 244 -30.59 -30.19 22.52
N PHE A 245 -31.33 -30.35 21.41
CA PHE A 245 -32.62 -31.06 21.35
C PHE A 245 -33.62 -30.61 22.43
N GLY A 246 -33.63 -29.32 22.77
CA GLY A 246 -34.51 -28.73 23.79
C GLY A 246 -34.14 -29.05 25.24
N ARG A 247 -33.01 -29.70 25.51
CA ARG A 247 -32.60 -30.07 26.88
C ARG A 247 -31.92 -28.94 27.64
N VAL A 248 -31.09 -28.17 26.95
CA VAL A 248 -30.36 -27.02 27.50
C VAL A 248 -30.22 -25.94 26.43
N SER A 249 -30.05 -24.69 26.84
CA SER A 249 -29.81 -23.54 25.94
C SER A 249 -28.33 -23.14 25.86
N LYS A 250 -27.51 -23.55 26.84
CA LYS A 250 -26.07 -23.28 26.90
C LYS A 250 -25.27 -24.46 26.38
N CYS A 251 -24.30 -24.18 25.53
CA CYS A 251 -23.34 -25.16 25.04
C CYS A 251 -21.98 -24.49 24.82
N SER A 252 -20.93 -25.31 24.75
CA SER A 252 -19.57 -24.87 24.50
C SER A 252 -18.93 -25.73 23.41
N GLN A 253 -17.89 -25.19 22.79
CA GLN A 253 -17.03 -25.95 21.88
C GLN A 253 -16.48 -27.18 22.60
N ALA A 254 -16.58 -28.35 21.99
CA ALA A 254 -15.96 -29.56 22.50
C ALA A 254 -14.44 -29.52 22.29
N THR A 255 -13.67 -30.05 23.24
CA THR A 255 -12.20 -30.20 23.16
C THR A 255 -11.78 -31.52 22.50
N LEU A 256 -12.72 -32.23 21.86
CA LEU A 256 -12.50 -33.53 21.25
C LEU A 256 -11.93 -33.40 19.83
N ALA A 257 -11.01 -34.30 19.48
CA ALA A 257 -10.54 -34.46 18.11
C ALA A 257 -11.44 -35.45 17.33
N ARG A 258 -11.49 -35.31 16.01
CA ARG A 258 -12.24 -36.24 15.15
C ARG A 258 -11.41 -37.47 14.84
N ALA A 259 -12.00 -38.66 15.04
CA ALA A 259 -11.46 -39.92 14.53
C ALA A 259 -12.24 -40.33 13.26
N ALA A 260 -11.52 -40.86 12.27
CA ALA A 260 -12.13 -41.37 11.05
C ALA A 260 -12.59 -42.82 11.23
N VAL A 261 -13.75 -43.14 10.67
CA VAL A 261 -14.20 -44.52 10.50
C VAL A 261 -13.89 -44.93 9.07
N HIS A 262 -13.20 -46.06 8.91
CA HIS A 262 -12.77 -46.57 7.61
C HIS A 262 -13.60 -47.78 7.20
N ALA A 263 -13.80 -47.93 5.89
CA ALA A 263 -14.36 -49.15 5.33
C ALA A 263 -13.37 -50.32 5.54
N ALA A 264 -13.87 -51.56 5.59
CA ALA A 264 -12.97 -52.72 5.76
C ALA A 264 -12.09 -52.98 4.53
N ALA A 265 -12.65 -52.81 3.34
CA ALA A 265 -11.99 -53.06 2.07
C ALA A 265 -12.61 -52.19 0.97
N PRO A 266 -11.90 -51.96 -0.15
CA PRO A 266 -12.48 -51.44 -1.39
C PRO A 266 -13.58 -52.38 -1.91
N LEU A 267 -14.52 -51.85 -2.70
CA LEU A 267 -15.63 -52.60 -3.25
C LEU A 267 -15.58 -52.54 -4.77
N HIS A 268 -15.39 -53.68 -5.42
CA HIS A 268 -15.39 -53.76 -6.87
C HIS A 268 -16.78 -54.15 -7.39
N ILE A 269 -17.29 -53.39 -8.36
CA ILE A 269 -18.61 -53.58 -8.94
C ILE A 269 -18.46 -53.68 -10.45
N THR A 270 -18.99 -54.76 -11.02
CA THR A 270 -19.08 -54.94 -12.47
C THR A 270 -20.53 -54.72 -12.91
N LEU A 271 -20.75 -53.73 -13.76
CA LEU A 271 -22.06 -53.45 -14.35
C LEU A 271 -22.13 -54.06 -15.75
N GLN A 272 -23.22 -54.75 -16.01
CA GLN A 272 -23.54 -55.32 -17.31
C GLN A 272 -24.94 -54.92 -17.75
N ARG A 273 -25.18 -54.95 -19.06
CA ARG A 273 -26.53 -54.74 -19.59
C ARG A 273 -27.36 -56.01 -19.36
N ALA A 274 -28.61 -55.86 -18.92
CA ALA A 274 -29.51 -57.01 -18.82
C ALA A 274 -29.85 -57.56 -20.22
N ASN A 275 -29.71 -58.88 -20.41
CA ASN A 275 -30.27 -59.58 -21.57
C ASN A 275 -31.81 -59.64 -21.41
N HIS A 276 -32.53 -59.39 -22.51
CA HIS A 276 -33.99 -59.18 -22.62
C HIS A 276 -34.91 -59.64 -21.46
N HIS A 277 -35.84 -58.75 -21.08
CA HIS A 277 -36.99 -58.95 -20.17
C HIS A 277 -36.71 -59.12 -18.67
N VAL A 278 -35.81 -58.31 -18.10
CA VAL A 278 -35.89 -57.98 -16.67
C VAL A 278 -36.45 -56.56 -16.54
N ILE A 279 -37.77 -56.45 -16.53
CA ILE A 279 -38.43 -55.23 -16.02
C ILE A 279 -38.44 -55.37 -14.50
N THR A 280 -37.37 -54.94 -13.84
CA THR A 280 -37.53 -54.48 -12.48
C THR A 280 -38.13 -53.08 -12.59
N THR A 281 -39.37 -52.93 -12.14
CA THR A 281 -39.99 -51.61 -11.92
C THR A 281 -39.18 -50.91 -10.84
N MET A 282 -38.06 -50.31 -11.21
CA MET A 282 -37.43 -49.30 -10.38
C MET A 282 -38.31 -48.07 -10.49
N ASP A 283 -39.11 -47.85 -9.46
CA ASP A 283 -39.70 -46.55 -9.21
C ASP A 283 -38.58 -45.49 -9.33
N GLN A 284 -38.87 -44.31 -9.87
CA GLN A 284 -37.90 -43.21 -9.98
C GLN A 284 -37.31 -42.84 -8.60
N ASP A 285 -37.98 -43.26 -7.54
CA ASP A 285 -37.58 -43.12 -6.15
C ASP A 285 -36.78 -44.30 -5.57
N SER A 286 -36.79 -45.47 -6.22
CA SER A 286 -36.09 -46.69 -5.83
C SER A 286 -34.71 -46.76 -6.47
N LEU A 287 -33.71 -46.23 -5.77
CA LEU A 287 -32.31 -46.38 -6.17
C LEU A 287 -31.92 -47.86 -6.19
N LEU A 288 -31.14 -48.27 -7.19
CA LEU A 288 -30.50 -49.57 -7.17
C LEU A 288 -29.40 -49.56 -6.10
N ALA A 289 -29.78 -49.98 -4.89
CA ALA A 289 -28.90 -50.10 -3.75
C ALA A 289 -28.34 -51.51 -3.64
N ILE A 290 -27.02 -51.64 -3.64
CA ILE A 290 -26.35 -52.92 -3.46
C ILE A 290 -26.07 -53.12 -1.97
N HIS A 291 -26.53 -54.24 -1.44
CA HIS A 291 -26.21 -54.71 -0.09
C HIS A 291 -25.07 -55.72 -0.20
N THR A 292 -23.81 -55.27 -0.22
CA THR A 292 -22.68 -56.19 -0.41
C THR A 292 -22.15 -56.69 0.94
N HIS A 293 -22.15 -58.01 1.10
CA HIS A 293 -21.34 -58.71 2.10
C HIS A 293 -20.02 -59.23 1.50
N SER A 294 -19.82 -59.08 0.18
CA SER A 294 -18.66 -59.49 -0.61
C SER A 294 -17.92 -58.29 -1.21
N SER A 295 -16.61 -58.44 -1.48
CA SER A 295 -15.76 -57.43 -2.12
C SER A 295 -16.04 -57.24 -3.62
N ASP A 296 -16.78 -58.16 -4.22
CA ASP A 296 -17.11 -58.18 -5.65
C ASP A 296 -18.62 -58.40 -5.84
N ALA A 297 -19.21 -57.64 -6.76
CA ALA A 297 -20.62 -57.77 -7.15
C ALA A 297 -20.83 -57.50 -8.64
N THR A 298 -21.59 -58.36 -9.32
CA THR A 298 -21.99 -58.18 -10.73
C THR A 298 -23.46 -57.83 -10.84
N ILE A 299 -23.79 -56.77 -11.58
CA ILE A 299 -25.13 -56.17 -11.59
C ILE A 299 -25.60 -55.93 -13.02
N SER A 300 -26.80 -56.42 -13.31
CA SER A 300 -27.47 -56.18 -14.59
C SER A 300 -28.36 -54.93 -14.51
N LEU A 301 -28.05 -53.89 -15.28
CA LEU A 301 -28.80 -52.62 -15.26
C LEU A 301 -30.00 -52.62 -16.23
N PRO A 302 -31.15 -52.04 -15.83
CA PRO A 302 -32.28 -51.80 -16.73
C PRO A 302 -32.00 -50.65 -17.71
N TRP A 303 -32.82 -50.54 -18.75
CA TRP A 303 -32.76 -49.44 -19.73
C TRP A 303 -34.00 -48.54 -19.60
N PRO A 304 -33.87 -47.20 -19.52
CA PRO A 304 -32.63 -46.40 -19.59
C PRO A 304 -31.75 -46.55 -18.34
N PRO A 305 -30.41 -46.41 -18.48
CA PRO A 305 -29.48 -46.68 -17.39
C PRO A 305 -29.58 -45.58 -16.31
N VAL A 306 -29.63 -46.02 -15.05
CA VAL A 306 -29.63 -45.15 -13.87
C VAL A 306 -28.36 -45.38 -13.05
N PRO A 307 -27.87 -44.37 -12.32
CA PRO A 307 -26.73 -44.53 -11.43
C PRO A 307 -26.99 -45.56 -10.32
N VAL A 308 -25.96 -46.34 -10.01
CA VAL A 308 -25.95 -47.36 -8.96
C VAL A 308 -25.44 -46.78 -7.65
N TYR A 309 -26.03 -47.26 -6.56
CA TYR A 309 -25.67 -46.86 -5.22
C TYR A 309 -25.21 -48.04 -4.38
N VAL A 310 -24.21 -47.79 -3.55
CA VAL A 310 -23.75 -48.74 -2.54
C VAL A 310 -24.28 -48.32 -1.19
N GLU A 311 -24.82 -49.29 -0.45
CA GLU A 311 -25.13 -49.09 0.96
C GLU A 311 -23.88 -49.31 1.81
N LEU A 312 -23.55 -48.33 2.66
CA LEU A 312 -22.44 -48.48 3.58
C LEU A 312 -22.77 -49.44 4.74
N ASP A 313 -21.73 -50.12 5.21
CA ASP A 313 -21.76 -50.99 6.39
C ASP A 313 -22.37 -50.29 7.63
N LYS A 314 -22.99 -51.08 8.51
CA LYS A 314 -23.48 -50.68 9.84
C LYS A 314 -22.47 -49.90 10.68
N ARG A 315 -21.15 -50.05 10.44
CA ARG A 315 -20.08 -49.23 11.03
C ARG A 315 -20.17 -47.74 10.73
N PHE A 316 -20.94 -47.32 9.72
CA PHE A 316 -21.14 -45.92 9.36
C PHE A 316 -22.48 -45.35 9.83
N VAL A 317 -23.41 -46.21 10.32
CA VAL A 317 -24.77 -45.79 10.73
C VAL A 317 -24.90 -45.74 12.26
N GLY A 318 -26.10 -45.44 12.77
CA GLY A 318 -26.37 -45.25 14.20
C GLY A 318 -26.30 -43.78 14.64
N ASP A 319 -25.86 -43.52 15.87
CA ASP A 319 -25.63 -42.15 16.35
C ASP A 319 -24.30 -41.61 15.82
N ARG A 320 -24.41 -40.61 14.95
CA ARG A 320 -23.31 -39.93 14.25
C ARG A 320 -23.36 -38.42 14.45
N VAL A 321 -23.97 -37.93 15.53
CA VAL A 321 -24.01 -36.47 15.83
C VAL A 321 -22.61 -35.86 15.88
N THR A 322 -21.61 -36.62 16.35
CA THR A 322 -20.21 -36.20 16.40
C THR A 322 -19.57 -36.00 15.02
N SER A 323 -20.19 -36.50 13.96
CA SER A 323 -19.77 -36.26 12.57
C SER A 323 -20.21 -34.89 12.03
N TYR A 324 -21.07 -34.15 12.74
CA TYR A 324 -21.49 -32.81 12.34
C TYR A 324 -20.28 -31.87 12.15
N GLY A 325 -20.28 -31.14 11.04
CA GLY A 325 -19.17 -30.30 10.59
C GLY A 325 -17.94 -31.06 10.08
N GLY A 326 -17.91 -32.40 10.14
CA GLY A 326 -16.90 -33.27 9.53
C GLY A 326 -17.23 -33.61 8.07
N SER A 327 -16.55 -34.61 7.50
CA SER A 327 -16.74 -35.00 6.10
C SER A 327 -16.74 -36.52 5.90
N LEU A 328 -17.58 -37.00 4.97
CA LEU A 328 -17.52 -38.32 4.37
C LEU A 328 -16.62 -38.26 3.14
N ARG A 329 -15.56 -39.07 3.11
CA ARG A 329 -14.59 -39.10 2.00
C ARG A 329 -14.58 -40.48 1.37
N PHE A 330 -14.60 -40.52 0.05
CA PHE A 330 -14.51 -41.75 -0.74
C PHE A 330 -13.94 -41.43 -2.11
N ARG A 331 -13.45 -42.46 -2.81
CA ARG A 331 -12.94 -42.38 -4.18
C ARG A 331 -13.70 -43.40 -5.01
N VAL A 332 -14.03 -43.03 -6.24
CA VAL A 332 -14.66 -43.90 -7.22
C VAL A 332 -13.80 -43.88 -8.48
N GLU A 333 -13.38 -45.05 -8.93
CA GLU A 333 -12.65 -45.22 -10.19
C GLU A 333 -13.47 -46.07 -11.15
N GLU A 334 -13.69 -45.59 -12.37
CA GLU A 334 -14.57 -46.25 -13.35
C GLU A 334 -13.90 -46.46 -14.70
N GLU A 335 -13.93 -47.69 -15.21
CA GLU A 335 -13.43 -48.08 -16.52
C GLU A 335 -14.50 -48.78 -17.37
N GLY A 336 -14.46 -48.56 -18.69
CA GLY A 336 -15.40 -49.14 -19.66
C GLY A 336 -16.75 -48.42 -19.76
N GLY A 337 -17.54 -48.75 -20.79
CA GLY A 337 -18.87 -48.20 -21.00
C GLY A 337 -18.90 -46.70 -21.31
N THR A 338 -20.10 -46.12 -21.32
CA THR A 338 -20.34 -44.72 -21.75
C THR A 338 -20.77 -43.83 -20.60
N GLU A 339 -20.31 -42.58 -20.57
CA GLU A 339 -20.72 -41.59 -19.57
C GLU A 339 -22.24 -41.34 -19.60
N LEU A 340 -22.83 -41.22 -18.41
CA LEU A 340 -24.20 -40.77 -18.23
C LEU A 340 -24.29 -39.27 -18.50
N SER A 341 -25.43 -38.83 -19.05
CA SER A 341 -25.63 -37.41 -19.32
C SER A 341 -25.67 -36.57 -18.04
N ARG A 342 -25.29 -35.29 -18.15
CA ARG A 342 -25.29 -34.36 -17.01
C ARG A 342 -26.69 -34.17 -16.44
N GLU A 343 -27.72 -34.21 -17.28
CA GLU A 343 -29.12 -34.08 -16.89
C GLU A 343 -29.58 -35.28 -16.05
N VAL A 344 -29.06 -36.47 -16.33
CA VAL A 344 -29.28 -37.66 -15.51
C VAL A 344 -28.59 -37.45 -14.17
N LEU A 345 -27.28 -37.20 -14.16
CA LEU A 345 -26.50 -37.06 -12.92
C LEU A 345 -26.99 -35.92 -12.01
N ALA A 346 -27.57 -34.85 -12.56
CA ALA A 346 -28.16 -33.76 -11.79
C ALA A 346 -29.44 -34.16 -11.02
N LYS A 347 -30.17 -35.18 -11.49
CA LYS A 347 -31.37 -35.72 -10.81
C LYS A 347 -31.02 -36.72 -9.72
N PHE A 348 -29.83 -37.31 -9.77
CA PHE A 348 -29.39 -38.36 -8.86
C PHE A 348 -28.34 -37.84 -7.87
N PRO A 349 -28.66 -37.68 -6.58
CA PRO A 349 -27.72 -37.15 -5.60
C PRO A 349 -26.47 -38.03 -5.46
N LEU A 350 -25.34 -37.43 -5.11
CA LEU A 350 -24.10 -38.17 -4.87
C LEU A 350 -24.20 -39.02 -3.58
N VAL A 351 -24.80 -38.47 -2.53
CA VAL A 351 -24.99 -39.17 -1.25
C VAL A 351 -26.42 -38.98 -0.76
N ARG A 352 -27.05 -40.06 -0.29
CA ARG A 352 -28.31 -40.01 0.45
C ARG A 352 -28.15 -40.55 1.86
N LEU A 353 -28.73 -39.84 2.82
CA LEU A 353 -28.87 -40.29 4.20
C LEU A 353 -30.33 -40.61 4.46
N TYR A 354 -30.60 -41.82 4.91
CA TYR A 354 -31.93 -42.29 5.28
C TYR A 354 -32.05 -42.36 6.79
N THR A 355 -33.15 -41.78 7.27
CA THR A 355 -33.64 -41.94 8.63
C THR A 355 -35.13 -42.25 8.60
N LYS A 356 -35.69 -42.67 9.73
CA LYS A 356 -37.13 -42.91 9.88
C LYS A 356 -38.06 -41.79 9.40
N SER A 357 -37.62 -40.53 9.42
CA SER A 357 -38.51 -39.37 9.18
C SER A 357 -38.02 -38.39 8.13
N ILE A 358 -36.72 -38.41 7.80
CA ILE A 358 -36.09 -37.45 6.89
C ILE A 358 -35.12 -38.20 5.97
N VAL A 359 -35.15 -37.84 4.69
CA VAL A 359 -34.13 -38.23 3.71
C VAL A 359 -33.35 -36.97 3.34
N LEU A 360 -32.03 -37.01 3.55
CA LEU A 360 -31.12 -35.93 3.16
C LEU A 360 -30.36 -36.29 1.91
N GLU A 361 -30.26 -35.35 1.00
CA GLU A 361 -29.65 -35.50 -0.31
C GLU A 361 -28.52 -34.50 -0.47
N PHE A 362 -27.34 -34.99 -0.85
CA PHE A 362 -26.21 -34.17 -1.22
C PHE A 362 -25.97 -34.30 -2.72
N PHE A 363 -25.99 -33.16 -3.41
CA PHE A 363 -25.68 -33.07 -4.83
C PHE A 363 -24.28 -32.50 -4.99
N GLU A 364 -23.52 -33.08 -5.91
CA GLU A 364 -22.16 -32.65 -6.22
C GLU A 364 -22.18 -31.23 -6.82
N ARG A 365 -21.41 -30.31 -6.22
CA ARG A 365 -21.34 -28.90 -6.63
C ARG A 365 -19.97 -28.48 -7.19
N ILE A 366 -18.94 -29.28 -6.96
CA ILE A 366 -17.53 -28.96 -7.26
C ILE A 366 -17.01 -30.04 -8.22
N PRO A 367 -16.25 -29.67 -9.28
CA PRO A 367 -15.66 -30.64 -10.19
C PRO A 367 -14.68 -31.57 -9.46
N ILE A 368 -14.74 -32.85 -9.82
CA ILE A 368 -14.00 -33.93 -9.18
C ILE A 368 -12.51 -33.83 -9.53
N ILE A 369 -11.64 -34.04 -8.54
CA ILE A 369 -10.21 -34.23 -8.76
C ILE A 369 -9.92 -35.73 -8.59
N ASN A 370 -9.56 -36.42 -9.67
CA ASN A 370 -9.14 -37.83 -9.68
C ASN A 370 -10.13 -38.79 -8.98
N GLY A 371 -11.43 -38.67 -9.25
CA GLY A 371 -12.45 -39.55 -8.66
C GLY A 371 -12.68 -39.38 -7.15
N THR A 372 -12.02 -38.42 -6.48
CA THR A 372 -12.08 -38.28 -5.02
C THR A 372 -13.16 -37.28 -4.59
N HIS A 373 -14.08 -37.75 -3.74
CA HIS A 373 -15.19 -36.96 -3.21
C HIS A 373 -15.00 -36.67 -1.71
N SER A 374 -15.37 -35.46 -1.30
CA SER A 374 -15.37 -35.04 0.10
C SER A 374 -16.67 -34.30 0.43
N VAL A 375 -17.59 -35.00 1.08
CA VAL A 375 -18.94 -34.53 1.40
C VAL A 375 -18.98 -34.04 2.83
N ARG A 376 -19.10 -32.72 3.02
CA ARG A 376 -19.13 -32.10 4.35
C ARG A 376 -20.53 -32.16 4.96
N PHE A 377 -20.62 -32.54 6.24
CA PHE A 377 -21.86 -32.57 7.02
C PHE A 377 -22.18 -31.18 7.59
N HIS A 378 -22.59 -30.26 6.72
CA HIS A 378 -23.05 -28.92 7.09
C HIS A 378 -24.36 -28.60 6.35
N GLU A 379 -25.37 -28.11 7.06
CA GLU A 379 -26.75 -27.99 6.57
C GLU A 379 -26.89 -27.21 5.27
N SER A 380 -26.05 -26.18 5.04
CA SER A 380 -26.06 -25.38 3.80
C SER A 380 -25.74 -26.18 2.52
N LEU A 381 -25.20 -27.39 2.66
CA LEU A 381 -24.82 -28.26 1.55
C LEU A 381 -25.83 -29.39 1.28
N TRP A 382 -26.74 -29.66 2.21
CA TRP A 382 -27.69 -30.76 2.13
C TRP A 382 -29.10 -30.26 1.81
N MET A 383 -29.88 -31.10 1.15
CA MET A 383 -31.30 -30.86 0.91
C MET A 383 -32.15 -31.91 1.62
N VAL A 384 -33.23 -31.47 2.24
CA VAL A 384 -34.31 -32.35 2.69
C VAL A 384 -35.19 -32.64 1.48
N ARG A 385 -35.32 -33.92 1.16
CA ARG A 385 -36.14 -34.37 0.03
C ARG A 385 -37.56 -33.79 0.12
N GLY A 386 -37.98 -33.07 -0.93
CA GLY A 386 -39.29 -32.43 -1.03
C GLY A 386 -39.48 -31.15 -0.18
N ARG A 387 -38.48 -30.69 0.59
CA ARG A 387 -38.59 -29.48 1.43
C ARG A 387 -37.51 -28.43 1.17
N GLY A 388 -36.51 -28.72 0.34
CA GLY A 388 -35.45 -27.77 -0.02
C GLY A 388 -34.21 -27.87 0.86
N VAL A 389 -33.51 -26.75 1.09
CA VAL A 389 -32.26 -26.74 1.87
C VAL A 389 -32.50 -27.24 3.30
N ALA A 390 -31.60 -28.10 3.79
CA ALA A 390 -31.70 -28.62 5.14
C ALA A 390 -31.49 -27.51 6.18
N SER A 391 -32.25 -27.56 7.26
CA SER A 391 -31.93 -26.80 8.47
C SER A 391 -30.87 -27.56 9.28
N ARG A 392 -30.17 -26.85 10.17
CA ARG A 392 -29.28 -27.47 11.15
C ARG A 392 -29.99 -28.53 11.98
N SER A 393 -31.21 -28.25 12.42
CA SER A 393 -32.02 -29.20 13.18
C SER A 393 -32.32 -30.47 12.38
N ALA A 394 -32.63 -30.37 11.09
CA ALA A 394 -32.87 -31.51 10.23
C ALA A 394 -31.63 -32.40 10.08
N LEU A 395 -30.45 -31.79 9.83
CA LEU A 395 -29.19 -32.53 9.73
C LEU A 395 -28.80 -33.20 11.07
N MET A 396 -28.93 -32.48 12.19
CA MET A 396 -28.64 -33.02 13.52
C MET A 396 -29.61 -34.14 13.92
N LEU A 397 -30.90 -34.03 13.58
CA LEU A 397 -31.88 -35.10 13.78
C LEU A 397 -31.56 -36.32 12.93
N ALA A 398 -31.12 -36.12 11.69
CA ALA A 398 -30.73 -37.22 10.82
C ALA A 398 -29.49 -37.96 11.37
N LEU A 399 -28.47 -37.20 11.80
CA LEU A 399 -27.23 -37.78 12.35
C LEU A 399 -27.44 -38.47 13.70
N ARG A 400 -28.45 -38.08 14.50
CA ARG A 400 -28.77 -38.74 15.77
C ARG A 400 -29.16 -40.22 15.61
N ARG A 401 -29.77 -40.56 14.49
CA ARG A 401 -30.17 -41.94 14.19
C ARG A 401 -30.17 -42.14 12.69
N LEU A 402 -28.99 -42.40 12.16
CA LEU A 402 -28.79 -42.75 10.78
C LEU A 402 -29.15 -44.22 10.60
N ASP A 403 -30.09 -44.52 9.72
CA ASP A 403 -30.51 -45.89 9.46
C ASP A 403 -29.74 -46.48 8.27
N LYS A 404 -29.48 -45.66 7.23
CA LYS A 404 -28.80 -46.09 5.99
C LYS A 404 -28.09 -44.93 5.29
N ILE A 405 -26.91 -45.20 4.71
CA ILE A 405 -26.18 -44.27 3.84
C ILE A 405 -26.05 -44.91 2.46
N LEU A 406 -26.44 -44.18 1.42
CA LEU A 406 -26.23 -44.57 0.03
C LEU A 406 -25.23 -43.62 -0.63
N ILE A 407 -24.21 -44.18 -1.27
CA ILE A 407 -23.25 -43.44 -2.10
C ILE A 407 -23.44 -43.85 -3.55
N ARG A 408 -23.58 -42.87 -4.45
CA ARG A 408 -23.56 -43.10 -5.88
C ARG A 408 -22.13 -43.45 -6.32
N VAL A 409 -21.96 -44.63 -6.91
CA VAL A 409 -20.64 -45.17 -7.30
C VAL A 409 -20.47 -45.30 -8.81
N THR A 410 -21.41 -44.77 -9.59
CA THR A 410 -21.35 -44.85 -11.04
C THR A 410 -21.72 -43.54 -11.69
N THR A 411 -20.88 -43.09 -12.62
CA THR A 411 -21.16 -42.02 -13.59
C THR A 411 -21.23 -42.57 -15.01
N ARG A 412 -20.93 -43.86 -15.22
CA ARG A 412 -20.96 -44.54 -16.51
C ARG A 412 -22.03 -45.63 -16.56
N ALA A 413 -22.44 -45.99 -17.77
CA ALA A 413 -23.39 -47.06 -18.05
C ALA A 413 -22.78 -48.12 -18.99
N PRO A 414 -23.09 -49.41 -18.79
CA PRO A 414 -22.61 -50.48 -19.64
C PRO A 414 -23.28 -50.43 -21.02
N THR A 415 -22.55 -50.87 -22.04
CA THR A 415 -23.06 -51.01 -23.41
C THR A 415 -23.28 -52.49 -23.73
N HIS A 416 -23.64 -52.81 -24.98
CA HIS A 416 -23.71 -54.21 -25.43
C HIS A 416 -22.33 -54.87 -25.56
N GLN A 417 -21.27 -54.08 -25.70
CA GLN A 417 -19.91 -54.55 -25.98
C GLN A 417 -18.98 -54.40 -24.77
N GLU A 418 -19.30 -53.47 -23.86
CA GLU A 418 -18.43 -53.13 -22.74
C GLU A 418 -19.21 -53.12 -21.41
N HIS A 419 -18.64 -53.81 -20.42
CA HIS A 419 -19.01 -53.69 -19.03
C HIS A 419 -18.43 -52.41 -18.42
N VAL A 420 -19.00 -51.96 -17.30
CA VAL A 420 -18.37 -50.92 -16.46
C VAL A 420 -17.79 -51.59 -15.23
N HIS A 421 -16.53 -51.32 -14.96
CA HIS A 421 -15.84 -51.72 -13.74
C HIS A 421 -15.68 -50.50 -12.85
N ALA A 422 -16.28 -50.53 -11.65
CA ALA A 422 -16.18 -49.47 -10.66
C ALA A 422 -15.47 -49.98 -9.40
N LEU A 423 -14.54 -49.20 -8.84
CA LEU A 423 -13.81 -49.50 -7.60
C LEU A 423 -14.04 -48.44 -6.52
#